data_AF-A0A9J5Y0N6-F1
#
_entry.id   AF-A0A9J5Y0N6-F1
#
_cell.length_a   1.000
_cell.length_b   1.000
_cell.length_c   1.000
_cell.angle_alpha   90.00
_cell.angle_beta   90.00
_cell.angle_gamma   90.00
#
_symmetry.space_group_name_H-M   'P 1'
#
loop_
_entity.id
_entity.type
_entity.pdbx_description
1 polymer ?
#
loop_
_entity_poly.entity_id
_entity_poly.type
_entity_poly.pdbx_seq_one_letter_code
_entity_poly.pdbx_strand_id
1 'polypeptide(L)'
;MPLYLHEVAARMAMASEVQSQISKNNAVAIGGNLAVNGNAGGGAASIVFRHQMSSVSSIEFMGSMGLRALLGVQTTRHISVHSTATMGLAMSLRDGSVNLSNTWTRQLSDTAHGNIHLSLGPESSIAVGWQRKEQKRSASGEIKLGTGSFGATANYTHRFSTKSHGRIAARIGSTALELELGGGRKISEFSTFRMLYSVGIQGIFWKFELHRGGQKLIVPVLLSRHLNPIFVTGAFVVPTSLYFVLKRFVVKPFYLKREKQKASENMDKTLVQVQEARTAAKKAQQLLQTVANRKRSRQLETGGLVVTKALYGSRKALKNRNQIEEVKDEVASQIIDVTLPLNFLVSDSGKLKLHEGVKKSGIMGFCDPCPGESKQLYVEYTFDGSNFEVIVDDLDELLIPQESHRI
;
A
#
# COMPACT_ATOMS: atom_id res chain seq x y z
N MET A 1 38.18 28.18 3.75
CA MET A 1 37.38 27.32 4.65
C MET A 1 36.81 26.12 3.89
N PRO A 2 37.54 24.99 3.80
CA PRO A 2 36.88 23.70 3.64
C PRO A 2 37.59 22.64 4.51
N LEU A 3 37.11 22.40 5.73
CA LEU A 3 37.75 21.43 6.65
C LEU A 3 36.78 20.93 7.74
N TYR A 4 35.56 20.51 7.39
CA TYR A 4 34.62 19.92 8.37
C TYR A 4 33.72 18.80 7.80
N LEU A 5 34.14 18.14 6.71
CA LEU A 5 33.42 16.96 6.19
C LEU A 5 34.10 15.62 6.48
N HIS A 6 35.32 15.62 7.06
CA HIS A 6 36.10 14.40 7.24
C HIS A 6 35.68 13.53 8.44
N GLU A 7 34.94 14.04 9.42
CA GLU A 7 34.55 13.28 10.63
C GLU A 7 33.06 12.87 10.67
N VAL A 8 32.24 13.26 9.69
CA VAL A 8 30.77 13.14 9.76
C VAL A 8 30.28 11.67 9.67
N ALA A 9 31.08 10.78 9.10
CA ALA A 9 30.70 9.38 8.84
C ALA A 9 31.71 8.36 9.41
N ALA A 10 32.13 8.57 10.67
CA ALA A 10 33.15 7.74 11.30
C ALA A 10 32.71 6.31 11.62
N ARG A 11 31.42 5.96 11.56
CA ARG A 11 30.96 4.57 11.69
C ARG A 11 29.99 4.25 10.56
N MET A 12 30.15 3.13 9.87
CA MET A 12 29.15 2.62 8.93
C MET A 12 29.05 1.11 9.11
N ALA A 13 27.85 0.57 9.01
CA ALA A 13 27.63 -0.87 9.06
C ALA A 13 26.70 -1.32 7.94
N MET A 14 27.07 -2.39 7.24
CA MET A 14 26.27 -3.04 6.22
C MET A 14 26.22 -4.53 6.52
N ALA A 15 25.01 -5.06 6.72
CA ALA A 15 24.76 -6.49 6.81
C ALA A 15 23.93 -6.95 5.62
N SER A 16 24.31 -8.07 5.01
CA SER A 16 23.58 -8.73 3.93
C SER A 16 23.45 -10.21 4.28
N GLU A 17 22.25 -10.76 4.13
CA GLU A 17 22.00 -12.18 4.34
C GLU A 17 21.13 -12.71 3.21
N VAL A 18 21.52 -13.86 2.66
CA VAL A 18 20.79 -14.59 1.63
C VAL A 18 20.57 -16.00 2.12
N GLN A 19 19.31 -16.42 2.14
CA GLN A 19 18.91 -17.77 2.53
C GLN A 19 18.37 -18.53 1.32
N SER A 20 18.82 -19.77 1.16
CA SER A 20 18.33 -20.71 0.15
C SER A 20 17.91 -22.02 0.80
N GLN A 21 16.77 -22.57 0.39
CA GLN A 21 16.36 -23.93 0.76
C GLN A 21 16.92 -24.91 -0.26
N ILE A 22 17.80 -25.82 0.20
CA ILE A 22 18.43 -26.83 -0.66
C ILE A 22 17.51 -28.06 -0.77
N SER A 23 16.79 -28.39 0.31
CA SER A 23 15.81 -29.47 0.34
C SER A 23 14.67 -29.11 1.30
N LYS A 24 13.66 -29.98 1.41
CA LYS A 24 12.55 -29.81 2.37
C LYS A 24 13.03 -29.62 3.81
N ASN A 25 14.16 -30.24 4.16
CA ASN A 25 14.70 -30.26 5.53
C ASN A 25 16.02 -29.48 5.67
N ASN A 26 16.64 -29.04 4.56
CA ASN A 26 17.95 -28.39 4.57
C ASN A 26 17.84 -26.96 4.05
N ALA A 27 18.36 -26.01 4.83
CA ALA A 27 18.51 -24.63 4.42
C ALA A 27 19.94 -24.16 4.65
N VAL A 28 20.45 -23.35 3.73
CA VAL A 28 21.73 -22.67 3.86
C VAL A 28 21.48 -21.18 3.84
N ALA A 29 22.07 -20.48 4.80
CA ALA A 29 22.14 -19.03 4.82
C ALA A 29 23.59 -18.60 4.70
N ILE A 30 23.85 -17.63 3.83
CA ILE A 30 25.15 -16.99 3.66
C ILE A 30 24.95 -15.52 3.99
N GLY A 31 25.73 -15.03 4.93
CA GLY A 31 25.69 -13.67 5.42
C GLY A 31 27.04 -13.00 5.37
N GLY A 32 27.03 -11.68 5.28
CA GLY A 32 28.21 -10.84 5.38
C GLY A 32 27.88 -9.59 6.19
N ASN A 33 28.76 -9.22 7.10
CA ASN A 33 28.69 -7.95 7.81
C ASN A 33 29.99 -7.18 7.60
N LEU A 34 29.87 -5.91 7.21
CA LEU A 34 30.96 -4.97 7.03
C LEU A 34 30.74 -3.84 8.02
N ALA A 35 31.73 -3.54 8.84
CA ALA A 35 31.71 -2.42 9.75
C ALA A 35 32.98 -1.58 9.57
N VAL A 36 32.81 -0.28 9.36
CA VAL A 36 33.91 0.69 9.30
C VAL A 36 33.82 1.57 10.53
N ASN A 37 34.93 1.77 11.23
CA ASN A 37 35.06 2.65 12.38
C ASN A 37 36.33 3.50 12.24
N GLY A 38 36.18 4.76 11.82
CA GLY A 38 37.27 5.67 11.50
C GLY A 38 38.11 5.14 10.35
N ASN A 39 39.42 5.02 10.57
CA ASN A 39 40.37 4.51 9.58
C ASN A 39 40.47 2.97 9.56
N ALA A 40 39.76 2.27 10.45
CA ALA A 40 39.78 0.81 10.53
C ALA A 40 38.45 0.23 10.03
N GLY A 41 38.51 -0.58 8.98
CA GLY A 41 37.39 -1.37 8.47
C GLY A 41 37.59 -2.85 8.78
N GLY A 42 36.50 -3.54 9.09
CA GLY A 42 36.50 -4.98 9.27
C GLY A 42 35.27 -5.61 8.61
N GLY A 43 35.46 -6.78 8.03
CA GLY A 43 34.38 -7.60 7.48
C GLY A 43 34.32 -8.96 8.16
N ALA A 44 33.13 -9.54 8.24
CA ALA A 44 32.94 -10.95 8.54
C ALA A 44 32.00 -11.57 7.52
N ALA A 45 32.36 -12.72 6.99
CA ALA A 45 31.46 -13.60 6.25
C ALA A 45 31.03 -14.73 7.19
N SER A 46 29.75 -15.09 7.15
CA SER A 46 29.17 -16.18 7.94
C SER A 46 28.36 -17.11 7.05
N ILE A 47 28.48 -18.41 7.28
CA ILE A 47 27.70 -19.45 6.64
C ILE A 47 26.97 -20.20 7.75
N VAL A 48 25.67 -20.40 7.58
CA VAL A 48 24.83 -21.18 8.48
C VAL A 48 24.16 -22.28 7.68
N PHE A 49 24.43 -23.53 8.03
CA PHE A 49 23.74 -24.70 7.51
C PHE A 49 22.74 -25.20 8.55
N ARG A 50 21.47 -25.25 8.18
CA ARG A 50 20.37 -25.72 9.02
C ARG A 50 19.79 -27.01 8.49
N HIS A 51 19.72 -28.02 9.34
CA HIS A 51 19.09 -29.30 9.07
C HIS A 51 17.94 -29.55 10.05
N GLN A 52 16.74 -29.78 9.52
CA GLN A 52 15.58 -30.22 10.30
C GLN A 52 15.65 -31.73 10.48
N MET A 53 15.94 -32.17 11.72
CA MET A 53 16.02 -33.60 12.06
C MET A 53 14.63 -34.20 12.29
N SER A 54 13.70 -33.41 12.82
CA SER A 54 12.30 -33.80 13.03
C SER A 54 11.39 -32.58 12.90
N SER A 55 10.07 -32.78 12.97
CA SER A 55 9.10 -31.66 13.03
C SER A 55 9.29 -30.76 14.27
N VAL A 56 10.04 -31.23 15.26
CA VAL A 56 10.16 -30.62 16.59
C VAL A 56 11.62 -30.22 16.91
N SER A 57 12.59 -30.61 16.07
CA SER A 57 14.02 -30.38 16.34
C SER A 57 14.82 -30.04 15.09
N SER A 58 15.69 -29.04 15.19
CA SER A 58 16.64 -28.65 14.15
C SER A 58 18.05 -28.48 14.72
N ILE A 59 19.03 -28.74 13.87
CA ILE A 59 20.45 -28.48 14.14
C ILE A 59 20.97 -27.46 13.14
N GLU A 60 21.75 -26.51 13.62
CA GLU A 60 22.34 -25.43 12.87
C GLU A 60 23.86 -25.44 13.09
N PHE A 61 24.61 -25.55 12.01
CA PHE A 61 26.06 -25.42 12.01
C PHE A 61 26.39 -24.02 11.48
N MET A 62 27.18 -23.27 12.24
CA MET A 62 27.58 -21.92 11.89
C MET A 62 29.10 -21.85 11.78
N GLY A 63 29.58 -21.20 10.72
CA GLY A 63 30.97 -20.83 10.57
C GLY A 63 31.06 -19.37 10.17
N SER A 64 31.93 -18.59 10.81
CA SER A 64 32.27 -17.25 10.33
C SER A 64 33.76 -17.04 10.24
N MET A 65 34.17 -16.17 9.32
CA MET A 65 35.55 -15.78 9.04
C MET A 65 35.64 -14.26 8.92
N GLY A 66 36.74 -13.65 9.36
CA GLY A 66 36.96 -12.19 9.34
C GLY A 66 37.08 -11.60 10.75
N LEU A 67 36.28 -10.57 11.07
CA LEU A 67 36.28 -9.84 12.36
C LEU A 67 36.19 -10.76 13.59
N ARG A 68 35.43 -11.84 13.49
CA ARG A 68 35.35 -12.91 14.49
C ARG A 68 35.30 -14.25 13.76
N ALA A 69 36.40 -14.99 13.80
CA ALA A 69 36.44 -16.34 13.28
C ALA A 69 35.86 -17.30 14.33
N LEU A 70 34.71 -17.92 14.04
CA LEU A 70 34.05 -18.85 14.97
C LEU A 70 33.46 -20.04 14.24
N LEU A 71 33.45 -21.18 14.92
CA LEU A 71 32.70 -22.37 14.55
C LEU A 71 31.71 -22.66 15.66
N GLY A 72 30.45 -22.91 15.32
CA GLY A 72 29.45 -23.23 16.32
C GLY A 72 28.42 -24.22 15.82
N VAL A 73 27.79 -24.88 16.79
CA VAL A 73 26.69 -25.80 16.59
C VAL A 73 25.58 -25.39 17.52
N GLN A 74 24.38 -25.19 16.99
CA GLN A 74 23.19 -24.84 17.74
C GLN A 74 22.09 -25.87 17.49
N THR A 75 21.54 -26.39 18.56
CA THR A 75 20.46 -27.38 18.54
C THR A 75 19.22 -26.72 19.11
N THR A 76 18.12 -26.76 18.36
CA THR A 76 16.84 -26.19 18.76
C THR A 76 15.81 -27.30 18.85
N ARG A 77 15.06 -27.35 19.94
CA ARG A 77 13.98 -28.33 20.13
C ARG A 77 12.76 -27.67 20.76
N HIS A 78 11.57 -27.91 20.22
CA HIS A 78 10.33 -27.58 20.90
C HIS A 78 10.11 -28.61 22.02
N ILE A 79 10.07 -28.14 23.26
CA ILE A 79 9.81 -28.99 24.44
C ILE A 79 8.29 -29.18 24.61
N SER A 80 7.53 -28.14 24.29
CA SER A 80 6.06 -28.17 24.24
C SER A 80 5.56 -27.29 23.09
N VAL A 81 4.25 -27.28 22.86
CA VAL A 81 3.60 -26.42 21.86
C VAL A 81 3.99 -24.95 22.02
N HIS A 82 4.22 -24.51 23.26
CA HIS A 82 4.50 -23.11 23.60
C HIS A 82 5.93 -22.85 24.05
N SER A 83 6.81 -23.85 24.11
CA SER A 83 8.17 -23.68 24.65
C SER A 83 9.22 -24.29 23.74
N THR A 84 10.25 -23.50 23.44
CA THR A 84 11.46 -23.96 22.74
C THR A 84 12.68 -23.80 23.61
N ALA A 85 13.58 -24.76 23.51
CA ALA A 85 14.91 -24.65 24.04
C ALA A 85 15.93 -24.74 22.91
N THR A 86 16.93 -23.90 23.02
CA THR A 86 18.01 -23.80 22.05
C THR A 86 19.32 -23.86 22.80
N MET A 87 20.15 -24.84 22.51
CA MET A 87 21.48 -24.98 23.10
C MET A 87 22.53 -24.84 22.01
N GLY A 88 23.45 -23.90 22.18
CA GLY A 88 24.50 -23.61 21.23
C GLY A 88 25.88 -23.69 21.86
N LEU A 89 26.83 -24.29 21.17
CA LEU A 89 28.24 -24.30 21.52
C LEU A 89 29.00 -23.60 20.38
N ALA A 90 29.80 -22.59 20.69
CA ALA A 90 30.59 -21.84 19.72
C ALA A 90 32.03 -21.70 20.20
N MET A 91 33.00 -22.02 19.35
CA MET A 91 34.43 -21.87 19.59
C MET A 91 34.98 -20.71 18.76
N SER A 92 35.67 -19.78 19.41
CA SER A 92 36.45 -18.74 18.75
C SER A 92 37.75 -19.35 18.24
N LEU A 93 38.00 -19.28 16.93
CA LEU A 93 39.22 -19.79 16.30
C LEU A 93 40.43 -18.88 16.54
N ARG A 94 40.21 -17.66 17.01
CA ARG A 94 41.29 -16.70 17.28
C ARG A 94 41.96 -16.94 18.62
N ASP A 95 41.14 -17.12 19.65
CA ASP A 95 41.59 -17.15 21.05
C ASP A 95 41.37 -18.53 21.69
N GLY A 96 40.79 -19.48 20.96
CA GLY A 96 40.44 -20.82 21.47
C GLY A 96 39.31 -20.85 22.49
N SER A 97 38.70 -19.70 22.82
CA SER A 97 37.64 -19.61 23.82
C SER A 97 36.37 -20.33 23.38
N VAL A 98 35.79 -21.12 24.27
CA VAL A 98 34.51 -21.80 24.05
C VAL A 98 33.39 -21.05 24.78
N ASN A 99 32.33 -20.73 24.05
CA ASN A 99 31.11 -20.14 24.55
C ASN A 99 29.96 -21.15 24.44
N LEU A 100 29.36 -21.47 25.58
CA LEU A 100 28.13 -22.22 25.67
C LEU A 100 26.97 -21.23 25.81
N SER A 101 25.92 -21.40 25.03
CA SER A 101 24.71 -20.60 25.09
C SER A 101 23.50 -21.50 25.24
N ASN A 102 22.54 -21.07 26.04
CA ASN A 102 21.31 -21.80 26.26
C ASN A 102 20.15 -20.79 26.32
N THR A 103 19.24 -20.88 25.35
CA THR A 103 18.10 -19.96 25.22
C THR A 103 16.82 -20.74 25.38
N TRP A 104 16.00 -20.35 26.35
CA TRP A 104 14.64 -20.86 26.52
C TRP A 104 13.66 -19.79 26.12
N THR A 105 12.75 -20.09 25.21
CA THR A 105 11.67 -19.17 24.86
C THR A 105 10.33 -19.84 25.13
N ARG A 106 9.40 -19.08 25.69
CA ARG A 106 8.05 -19.54 25.99
C ARG A 106 7.04 -18.51 25.52
N GLN A 107 6.06 -18.96 24.76
CA GLN A 107 4.85 -18.19 24.45
C GLN A 107 4.00 -18.09 25.73
N LEU A 108 3.84 -16.88 26.24
CA LEU A 108 3.06 -16.57 27.44
C LEU A 108 1.60 -16.24 27.09
N SER A 109 1.37 -15.70 25.88
CA SER A 109 0.04 -15.48 25.28
C SER A 109 0.17 -15.47 23.76
N ASP A 110 -0.93 -15.37 23.02
CA ASP A 110 -0.94 -15.28 21.55
C ASP A 110 -0.09 -14.13 20.99
N THR A 111 0.14 -13.09 21.80
CA THR A 111 0.89 -11.89 21.39
C THR A 111 2.17 -11.68 22.17
N ALA A 112 2.48 -12.50 23.18
CA ALA A 112 3.60 -12.28 24.07
C ALA A 112 4.48 -13.52 24.27
N HIS A 113 5.79 -13.31 24.19
CA HIS A 113 6.83 -14.32 24.37
C HIS A 113 7.80 -13.86 25.45
N GLY A 114 8.17 -14.76 26.36
CA GLY A 114 9.29 -14.58 27.27
C GLY A 114 10.49 -15.37 26.78
N ASN A 115 11.69 -14.86 27.02
CA ASN A 115 12.93 -15.54 26.71
C ASN A 115 13.93 -15.42 27.86
N ILE A 116 14.65 -16.49 28.14
CA ILE A 116 15.77 -16.52 29.06
C ILE A 116 16.97 -16.98 28.25
N HIS A 117 18.03 -16.20 28.21
CA HIS A 117 19.26 -16.48 27.49
C HIS A 117 20.42 -16.56 28.47
N LEU A 118 20.95 -17.75 28.65
CA LEU A 118 22.14 -18.03 29.41
C LEU A 118 23.34 -18.11 28.46
N SER A 119 24.43 -17.44 28.78
CA SER A 119 25.71 -17.52 28.08
C SER A 119 26.81 -17.79 29.10
N LEU A 120 27.54 -18.88 28.91
CA LEU A 120 28.69 -19.29 29.70
C LEU A 120 29.93 -19.24 28.82
N GLY A 121 30.96 -18.55 29.28
CA GLY A 121 32.20 -18.33 28.54
C GLY A 121 33.08 -17.34 29.30
N PRO A 122 34.05 -16.68 28.63
CA PRO A 122 34.90 -15.66 29.23
C PRO A 122 34.09 -14.51 29.86
N GLU A 123 32.99 -14.11 29.21
CA GLU A 123 31.99 -13.20 29.77
C GLU A 123 30.66 -13.94 29.94
N SER A 124 30.47 -14.53 31.12
CA SER A 124 29.24 -15.24 31.43
C SER A 124 28.11 -14.25 31.73
N SER A 125 26.92 -14.46 31.15
CA SER A 125 25.76 -13.60 31.39
C SER A 125 24.42 -14.32 31.26
N ILE A 126 23.46 -13.85 32.04
CA ILE A 126 22.06 -14.25 32.04
C ILE A 126 21.25 -13.06 31.55
N ALA A 127 20.44 -13.24 30.52
CA ALA A 127 19.49 -12.26 30.06
C ALA A 127 18.06 -12.80 30.16
N VAL A 128 17.16 -11.99 30.70
CA VAL A 128 15.74 -12.28 30.80
C VAL A 128 14.99 -11.22 30.02
N GLY A 129 14.27 -11.65 28.99
CA GLY A 129 13.53 -10.80 28.08
C GLY A 129 12.06 -11.16 27.99
N TRP A 130 11.30 -10.17 27.56
CA TRP A 130 9.90 -10.28 27.21
C TRP A 130 9.64 -9.46 25.96
N GLN A 131 8.84 -9.99 25.06
CA GLN A 131 8.42 -9.32 23.84
C GLN A 131 6.94 -9.53 23.62
N ARG A 132 6.20 -8.45 23.41
CA ARG A 132 4.80 -8.45 22.99
C ARG A 132 4.65 -7.77 21.65
N LYS A 133 4.01 -8.45 20.71
CA LYS A 133 3.79 -7.98 19.34
C LYS A 133 2.32 -8.12 18.98
N GLU A 134 1.68 -6.97 18.83
CA GLU A 134 0.31 -6.82 18.34
C GLU A 134 0.32 -6.22 16.93
N GLN A 135 -0.86 -6.09 16.32
CA GLN A 135 -1.00 -5.58 14.95
C GLN A 135 -0.44 -4.14 14.79
N LYS A 136 -0.72 -3.27 15.78
CA LYS A 136 -0.27 -1.86 15.78
C LYS A 136 0.88 -1.56 16.76
N ARG A 137 1.08 -2.38 17.80
CA ARG A 137 2.02 -2.08 18.89
C ARG A 137 3.01 -3.23 19.06
N SER A 138 4.27 -2.92 19.30
CA SER A 138 5.27 -3.90 19.67
C SER A 138 6.07 -3.35 20.83
N ALA A 139 6.12 -4.07 21.94
CA ALA A 139 6.91 -3.74 23.11
C ALA A 139 7.90 -4.88 23.37
N SER A 140 9.11 -4.57 23.81
CA SER A 140 10.04 -5.56 24.34
C SER A 140 10.83 -4.97 25.48
N GLY A 141 11.16 -5.79 26.47
CA GLY A 141 12.07 -5.45 27.55
C GLY A 141 13.06 -6.60 27.75
N GLU A 142 14.30 -6.30 28.07
CA GLU A 142 15.32 -7.31 28.37
C GLU A 142 16.24 -6.79 29.46
N ILE A 143 16.51 -7.62 30.46
CA ILE A 143 17.47 -7.36 31.54
C ILE A 143 18.59 -8.37 31.40
N LYS A 144 19.81 -7.89 31.23
CA LYS A 144 21.04 -8.68 31.11
C LYS A 144 21.91 -8.44 32.35
N LEU A 145 22.28 -9.52 33.01
CA LEU A 145 23.16 -9.58 34.18
C LEU A 145 24.33 -10.49 33.83
N GLY A 146 25.51 -9.91 33.68
CA GLY A 146 26.76 -10.63 33.41
C GLY A 146 27.81 -10.39 34.48
N THR A 147 28.86 -11.21 34.44
CA THR A 147 29.98 -11.14 35.39
C THR A 147 30.73 -9.80 35.35
N GLY A 148 30.74 -9.12 34.18
CA GLY A 148 31.41 -7.82 33.99
C GLY A 148 30.49 -6.68 33.56
N SER A 149 29.20 -6.91 33.33
CA SER A 149 28.26 -5.85 32.95
C SER A 149 26.83 -6.19 33.29
N PHE A 150 26.05 -5.18 33.67
CA PHE A 150 24.60 -5.29 33.78
C PHE A 150 23.95 -4.25 32.86
N GLY A 151 22.77 -4.55 32.35
CA GLY A 151 22.00 -3.58 31.60
C GLY A 151 20.57 -4.02 31.34
N ALA A 152 19.67 -3.04 31.24
CA ALA A 152 18.30 -3.19 30.82
C ALA A 152 18.12 -2.51 29.46
N THR A 153 17.33 -3.13 28.58
CA THR A 153 16.87 -2.55 27.33
C THR A 153 15.36 -2.56 27.29
N ALA A 154 14.77 -1.50 26.75
CA ALA A 154 13.34 -1.38 26.50
C ALA A 154 13.14 -0.86 25.08
N ASN A 155 12.27 -1.50 24.30
CA ASN A 155 11.88 -1.03 22.98
C ASN A 155 10.36 -0.94 22.90
N TYR A 156 9.86 0.14 22.32
CA TYR A 156 8.47 0.34 22.01
C TYR A 156 8.32 0.84 20.57
N THR A 157 7.59 0.12 19.75
CA THR A 157 7.31 0.46 18.36
C THR A 157 5.82 0.57 18.14
N HIS A 158 5.37 1.70 17.60
CA HIS A 158 3.97 1.97 17.28
C HIS A 158 3.79 2.15 15.77
N ARG A 159 2.96 1.32 15.14
CA ARG A 159 2.60 1.43 13.73
C ARG A 159 1.38 2.35 13.58
N PHE A 160 1.60 3.51 12.98
CA PHE A 160 0.54 4.47 12.68
C PHE A 160 -0.23 4.11 11.40
N SER A 161 0.41 3.39 10.47
CA SER A 161 -0.16 2.94 9.20
C SER A 161 0.55 1.66 8.73
N THR A 162 0.05 1.04 7.66
CA THR A 162 0.73 -0.08 6.98
C THR A 162 2.12 0.31 6.47
N LYS A 163 2.35 1.60 6.20
CA LYS A 163 3.62 2.14 5.69
C LYS A 163 4.46 2.87 6.73
N SER A 164 3.95 3.30 7.88
CA SER A 164 4.69 4.17 8.81
C SER A 164 4.63 3.69 10.26
N HIS A 165 5.79 3.72 10.92
CA HIS A 165 5.94 3.33 12.32
C HIS A 165 6.88 4.27 13.07
N GLY A 166 6.59 4.53 14.34
CA GLY A 166 7.49 5.17 15.29
C GLY A 166 8.16 4.12 16.17
N ARG A 167 9.38 4.40 16.62
CA ARG A 167 10.16 3.56 17.52
C ARG A 167 10.81 4.41 18.61
N ILE A 168 10.70 3.94 19.84
CA ILE A 168 11.37 4.45 21.03
C ILE A 168 12.16 3.27 21.59
N ALA A 169 13.43 3.47 21.91
CA ALA A 169 14.26 2.47 22.56
C ALA A 169 15.10 3.14 23.65
N ALA A 170 15.30 2.45 24.75
CA ALA A 170 16.18 2.87 25.82
C ALA A 170 17.08 1.71 26.19
N ARG A 171 18.36 2.00 26.43
CA ARG A 171 19.37 1.06 26.90
C ARG A 171 20.08 1.70 28.08
N ILE A 172 20.01 1.06 29.23
CA ILE A 172 20.59 1.51 30.49
C ILE A 172 21.48 0.38 30.98
N GLY A 173 22.72 0.64 31.33
CA GLY A 173 23.63 -0.37 31.84
C GLY A 173 24.90 0.23 32.39
N SER A 174 25.74 -0.61 33.00
CA SER A 174 26.97 -0.19 33.68
C SER A 174 27.89 0.66 32.81
N THR A 175 27.90 0.43 31.51
CA THR A 175 28.79 1.11 30.54
C THR A 175 28.04 1.84 29.42
N ALA A 176 26.71 1.83 29.42
CA ALA A 176 25.91 2.40 28.33
C ALA A 176 24.58 2.98 28.83
N LEU A 177 24.40 4.28 28.64
CA LEU A 177 23.11 4.97 28.72
C LEU A 177 22.81 5.53 27.33
N GLU A 178 21.81 4.99 26.65
CA GLU A 178 21.40 5.38 25.30
C GLU A 178 19.86 5.45 25.20
N LEU A 179 19.35 6.54 24.64
CA LEU A 179 17.96 6.74 24.29
C LEU A 179 17.86 6.91 22.78
N GLU A 180 17.11 6.05 22.11
CA GLU A 180 16.80 6.16 20.68
C GLU A 180 15.34 6.54 20.46
N LEU A 181 15.12 7.58 19.67
CA LEU A 181 13.79 8.06 19.27
C LEU A 181 13.75 8.19 17.76
N GLY A 182 12.72 7.69 17.10
CA GLY A 182 12.60 7.94 15.69
C GLY A 182 11.45 7.21 15.02
N GLY A 183 11.57 7.08 13.71
CA GLY A 183 10.50 6.49 12.91
C GLY A 183 10.99 6.00 11.57
N GLY A 184 10.19 5.15 10.96
CA GLY A 184 10.44 4.62 9.65
C GLY A 184 9.22 4.68 8.76
N ARG A 185 9.50 4.69 7.46
CA ARG A 185 8.48 4.56 6.43
C ARG A 185 8.91 3.56 5.36
N LYS A 186 7.97 2.71 4.96
CA LYS A 186 8.06 1.85 3.80
C LYS A 186 7.93 2.73 2.54
N ILE A 187 9.02 2.84 1.78
CA ILE A 187 9.12 3.65 0.55
C ILE A 187 8.64 2.80 -0.64
N SER A 188 9.06 1.55 -0.70
CA SER A 188 8.70 0.57 -1.74
C SER A 188 8.31 -0.75 -1.09
N GLU A 189 7.78 -1.70 -1.87
CA GLU A 189 7.41 -3.05 -1.40
C GLU A 189 8.57 -3.78 -0.69
N PHE A 190 9.81 -3.52 -1.13
CA PHE A 190 11.02 -4.15 -0.62
C PHE A 190 11.96 -3.18 0.12
N SER A 191 11.58 -1.91 0.30
CA SER A 191 12.48 -0.89 0.88
C SER A 191 11.82 -0.12 2.03
N THR A 192 12.42 -0.18 3.21
CA THR A 192 12.03 0.64 4.36
C THR A 192 13.18 1.51 4.81
N PHE A 193 12.93 2.81 4.93
CA PHE A 193 13.87 3.78 5.45
C PHE A 193 13.48 4.15 6.88
N ARG A 194 14.47 4.24 7.77
CA ARG A 194 14.30 4.64 9.17
C ARG A 194 15.29 5.73 9.51
N MET A 195 14.82 6.71 10.26
CA MET A 195 15.64 7.75 10.84
C MET A 195 15.47 7.64 12.36
N LEU A 196 16.56 7.34 13.04
CA LEU A 196 16.61 7.20 14.49
C LEU A 196 17.59 8.22 15.05
N TYR A 197 17.15 8.91 16.08
CA TYR A 197 17.91 9.85 16.86
C TYR A 197 18.38 9.14 18.13
N SER A 198 19.68 8.99 18.32
CA SER A 198 20.27 8.26 19.44
C SER A 198 21.08 9.22 20.31
N VAL A 199 20.68 9.39 21.56
CA VAL A 199 21.40 10.18 22.57
C VAL A 199 22.00 9.23 23.57
N GLY A 200 23.30 9.27 23.78
CA GLY A 200 23.92 8.49 24.84
C GLY A 200 25.24 9.02 25.32
N ILE A 201 25.90 8.25 26.18
CA ILE A 201 27.20 8.62 26.78
C ILE A 201 28.26 8.85 25.69
N GLN A 202 28.19 8.13 24.57
CA GLN A 202 29.10 8.28 23.43
C GLN A 202 28.78 9.50 22.54
N GLY A 203 27.74 10.27 22.87
CA GLY A 203 27.31 11.45 22.14
C GLY A 203 25.94 11.30 21.47
N ILE A 204 25.66 12.23 20.57
CA ILE A 204 24.39 12.37 19.85
C ILE A 204 24.59 11.93 18.40
N PHE A 205 23.78 10.97 17.95
CA PHE A 205 23.85 10.39 16.61
C PHE A 205 22.52 10.43 15.86
N TRP A 206 22.58 10.67 14.56
CA TRP A 206 21.51 10.32 13.62
C TRP A 206 21.82 9.03 12.90
N LYS A 207 21.07 7.97 13.19
CA LYS A 207 21.18 6.69 12.53
C LYS A 207 20.16 6.62 11.40
N PHE A 208 20.67 6.62 10.17
CA PHE A 208 19.87 6.35 8.97
C PHE A 208 19.94 4.85 8.66
N GLU A 209 18.82 4.14 8.79
CA GLU A 209 18.73 2.72 8.43
C GLU A 209 17.96 2.55 7.11
N LEU A 210 18.60 1.95 6.11
CA LEU A 210 17.96 1.48 4.89
C LEU A 210 17.90 -0.05 4.92
N HIS A 211 16.68 -0.59 4.91
CA HIS A 211 16.46 -2.02 4.71
C HIS A 211 15.96 -2.27 3.30
N ARG A 212 16.69 -3.08 2.50
CA ARG A 212 16.30 -3.46 1.15
C ARG A 212 16.63 -4.93 0.87
N GLY A 213 15.62 -5.76 0.58
CA GLY A 213 15.82 -7.12 0.05
C GLY A 213 16.83 -7.99 0.83
N GLY A 214 16.77 -8.00 2.17
CA GLY A 214 17.71 -8.74 3.03
C GLY A 214 18.96 -7.97 3.45
N GLN A 215 19.20 -6.79 2.86
CA GLN A 215 20.32 -5.91 3.23
C GLN A 215 19.86 -4.86 4.25
N LYS A 216 20.69 -4.62 5.27
CA LYS A 216 20.54 -3.53 6.25
C LYS A 216 21.79 -2.65 6.19
N LEU A 217 21.62 -1.43 5.69
CA LEU A 217 22.64 -0.38 5.71
C LEU A 217 22.33 0.60 6.84
N ILE A 218 23.30 0.85 7.72
CA ILE A 218 23.20 1.81 8.82
C ILE A 218 24.30 2.85 8.65
N VAL A 219 23.88 4.10 8.46
CA VAL A 219 24.77 5.26 8.39
C VAL A 219 24.52 6.13 9.62
N PRO A 220 25.31 5.97 10.71
CA PRO A 220 25.29 6.88 11.85
C PRO A 220 26.09 8.16 11.55
N VAL A 221 25.43 9.30 11.67
CA VAL A 221 26.04 10.63 11.59
C VAL A 221 26.22 11.15 13.02
N LEU A 222 27.47 11.39 13.42
CA LEU A 222 27.79 11.98 14.72
C LEU A 222 27.51 13.48 14.66
N LEU A 223 26.63 13.97 15.54
CA LEU A 223 26.28 15.39 15.62
C LEU A 223 27.16 16.11 16.65
N SER A 224 27.32 15.50 17.83
CA SER A 224 28.11 16.07 18.92
C SER A 224 28.58 14.95 19.85
N ARG A 225 29.83 15.06 20.33
CA ARG A 225 30.37 14.21 21.41
C ARG A 225 29.93 14.69 22.79
N HIS A 226 29.51 15.96 22.91
CA HIS A 226 29.06 16.57 24.15
C HIS A 226 27.53 16.65 24.21
N LEU A 227 26.97 16.27 25.36
CA LEU A 227 25.55 16.38 25.67
C LEU A 227 25.18 17.83 26.01
N ASN A 228 25.15 18.71 25.01
CA ASN A 228 24.61 20.05 25.21
C ASN A 228 23.12 20.06 24.87
N PRO A 229 22.27 20.68 25.72
CA PRO A 229 20.82 20.71 25.51
C PRO A 229 20.44 21.35 24.17
N ILE A 230 21.19 22.36 23.71
CA ILE A 230 20.98 23.01 22.41
C ILE A 230 21.12 22.02 21.26
N PHE A 231 22.15 21.16 21.28
CA PHE A 231 22.33 20.13 20.24
C PHE A 231 21.28 19.02 20.35
N VAL A 232 20.82 18.70 21.57
CA VAL A 232 19.75 17.73 21.78
C VAL A 232 18.44 18.21 21.15
N THR A 233 18.03 19.44 21.49
CA THR A 233 16.82 20.06 20.96
C THR A 233 16.92 20.30 19.45
N GLY A 234 18.04 20.86 18.98
CA GLY A 234 18.26 21.12 17.56
C GLY A 234 18.22 19.85 16.71
N ALA A 235 18.81 18.76 17.19
CA ALA A 235 18.83 17.49 16.47
C ALA A 235 17.45 16.80 16.38
N PHE A 236 16.49 17.19 17.22
CA PHE A 236 15.10 16.74 17.13
C PHE A 236 14.24 17.69 16.28
N VAL A 237 14.39 19.00 16.47
CA VAL A 237 13.57 20.02 15.81
C VAL A 237 13.91 20.15 14.32
N VAL A 238 15.19 20.08 13.94
CA VAL A 238 15.62 20.31 12.56
C VAL A 238 15.06 19.25 11.59
N PRO A 239 15.16 17.92 11.81
CA PRO A 239 14.63 16.93 10.88
C PRO A 239 13.10 16.92 10.81
N THR A 240 12.43 17.17 11.95
CA THR A 240 10.96 17.17 12.03
C THR A 240 10.36 18.37 11.30
N SER A 241 10.92 19.56 11.54
CA SER A 241 10.56 20.78 10.79
C SER A 241 10.86 20.65 9.30
N LEU A 242 12.06 20.17 8.94
CA LEU A 242 12.43 19.92 7.54
C LEU A 242 11.47 18.94 6.85
N TYR A 243 11.10 17.84 7.53
CA TYR A 243 10.11 16.89 7.01
C TYR A 243 8.76 17.57 6.77
N PHE A 244 8.29 18.38 7.72
CA PHE A 244 7.01 19.08 7.59
C PHE A 244 7.01 20.08 6.43
N VAL A 245 8.09 20.87 6.30
CA VAL A 245 8.28 21.85 5.21
C VAL A 245 8.31 21.13 3.86
N LEU A 246 9.15 20.09 3.70
CA LEU A 246 9.23 19.33 2.45
C LEU A 246 7.88 18.68 2.10
N LYS A 247 7.19 18.10 3.09
CA LYS A 247 5.88 17.49 2.89
C LYS A 247 4.84 18.51 2.41
N ARG A 248 4.81 19.70 3.01
CA ARG A 248 3.81 20.73 2.72
C ARG A 248 4.09 21.44 1.39
N PHE A 249 5.35 21.77 1.10
CA PHE A 249 5.71 22.64 -0.02
C PHE A 249 6.22 21.90 -1.26
N VAL A 250 6.75 20.68 -1.15
CA VAL A 250 7.27 19.92 -2.30
C VAL A 250 6.36 18.75 -2.62
N VAL A 251 6.13 17.88 -1.63
CA VAL A 251 5.44 16.60 -1.85
C VAL A 251 3.97 16.83 -2.18
N LYS A 252 3.22 17.51 -1.32
CA LYS A 252 1.78 17.74 -1.50
C LYS A 252 1.43 18.41 -2.85
N PRO A 253 2.06 19.53 -3.27
CA PRO A 253 1.70 20.15 -4.54
C PRO A 253 2.06 19.27 -5.74
N PHE A 254 3.15 18.50 -5.68
CA PHE A 254 3.52 17.59 -6.75
C PHE A 254 2.50 16.46 -6.96
N TYR A 255 2.01 15.84 -5.88
CA TYR A 255 0.96 14.82 -5.98
C TYR A 255 -0.36 15.41 -6.49
N LEU A 256 -0.76 16.58 -5.99
CA LEU A 256 -1.97 17.26 -6.45
C LEU A 256 -1.90 17.63 -7.95
N LYS A 257 -0.73 18.08 -8.43
CA LYS A 257 -0.52 18.34 -9.88
C LYS A 257 -0.68 17.07 -10.71
N ARG A 258 -0.11 15.94 -10.25
CA ARG A 258 -0.24 14.65 -10.92
C ARG A 258 -1.67 14.13 -10.94
N GLU A 259 -2.41 14.28 -9.85
CA GLU A 259 -3.81 13.88 -9.79
C GLU A 259 -4.66 14.72 -10.74
N LYS A 260 -4.43 16.04 -10.78
CA LYS A 260 -5.09 16.93 -11.74
C LYS A 260 -4.80 16.56 -13.19
N GLN A 261 -3.55 16.25 -13.52
CA GLN A 261 -3.16 15.85 -14.87
C GLN A 261 -3.79 14.50 -15.27
N LYS A 262 -3.82 13.52 -14.36
CA LYS A 262 -4.53 12.26 -14.62
C LYS A 262 -6.03 12.44 -14.78
N ALA A 263 -6.62 13.37 -14.01
CA ALA A 263 -8.03 13.69 -14.14
C ALA A 263 -8.33 14.33 -15.50
N SER A 264 -7.50 15.28 -15.98
CA SER A 264 -7.68 15.87 -17.30
C SER A 264 -7.48 14.85 -18.43
N GLU A 265 -6.43 14.02 -18.36
CA GLU A 265 -6.20 12.96 -19.34
C GLU A 265 -7.36 11.96 -19.42
N ASN A 266 -7.99 11.64 -18.29
CA ASN A 266 -9.18 10.78 -18.28
C ASN A 266 -10.39 11.50 -18.88
N MET A 267 -10.59 12.78 -18.59
CA MET A 267 -11.67 13.59 -19.19
C MET A 267 -11.51 13.65 -20.71
N ASP A 268 -10.31 13.92 -21.21
CA ASP A 268 -10.04 14.00 -22.66
C ASP A 268 -10.32 12.66 -23.36
N LYS A 269 -9.91 11.54 -22.75
CA LYS A 269 -10.23 10.19 -23.26
C LYS A 269 -11.73 9.93 -23.30
N THR A 270 -12.46 10.30 -22.24
CA THR A 270 -13.92 10.15 -22.20
C THR A 270 -14.61 11.00 -23.27
N LEU A 271 -14.14 12.24 -23.51
CA LEU A 271 -14.71 13.11 -24.54
C LEU A 271 -14.56 12.51 -25.94
N VAL A 272 -13.38 11.99 -26.29
CA VAL A 272 -13.15 11.34 -27.59
C VAL A 272 -14.05 10.12 -27.76
N GLN A 273 -14.16 9.26 -26.74
CA GLN A 273 -15.04 8.08 -26.78
C GLN A 273 -16.52 8.44 -26.98
N VAL A 274 -17.01 9.48 -26.30
CA VAL A 274 -18.41 9.93 -26.45
C VAL A 274 -18.66 10.49 -27.85
N GLN A 275 -17.70 11.23 -28.43
CA GLN A 275 -17.82 11.73 -29.80
C GLN A 275 -17.89 10.59 -30.82
N GLU A 276 -17.00 9.61 -30.73
CA GLU A 276 -17.00 8.43 -31.60
C GLU A 276 -18.33 7.67 -31.48
N ALA A 277 -18.79 7.39 -30.26
CA ALA A 277 -20.05 6.70 -30.02
C ALA A 277 -21.27 7.46 -30.57
N ARG A 278 -21.28 8.80 -30.46
CA ARG A 278 -22.33 9.64 -31.06
C ARG A 278 -22.32 9.58 -32.58
N THR A 279 -21.14 9.63 -33.20
CA THR A 279 -21.05 9.53 -34.67
C THR A 279 -21.51 8.15 -35.15
N ALA A 280 -21.18 7.08 -34.41
CA ALA A 280 -21.67 5.73 -34.71
C ALA A 280 -23.19 5.62 -34.55
N ALA A 281 -23.77 6.19 -33.49
CA ALA A 281 -25.21 6.25 -33.27
C ALA A 281 -25.92 7.03 -34.39
N LYS A 282 -25.41 8.21 -34.79
CA LYS A 282 -25.97 8.98 -35.90
C LYS A 282 -25.95 8.20 -37.22
N LYS A 283 -24.85 7.51 -37.53
CA LYS A 283 -24.77 6.63 -38.71
C LYS A 283 -25.80 5.49 -38.65
N ALA A 284 -25.95 4.85 -37.48
CA ALA A 284 -26.97 3.83 -37.29
C ALA A 284 -28.40 4.38 -37.45
N GLN A 285 -28.69 5.58 -36.94
CA GLN A 285 -29.97 6.26 -37.12
C GLN A 285 -30.28 6.54 -38.61
N GLN A 286 -29.28 6.97 -39.39
CA GLN A 286 -29.42 7.16 -40.83
C GLN A 286 -29.80 5.86 -41.55
N LEU A 287 -29.18 4.73 -41.18
CA LEU A 287 -29.52 3.42 -41.75
C LEU A 287 -30.95 2.97 -41.41
N LEU A 288 -31.44 3.32 -40.22
CA LEU A 288 -32.79 2.96 -39.76
C LEU A 288 -33.89 3.88 -40.32
N GLN A 289 -33.53 5.05 -40.86
CA GLN A 289 -34.48 6.11 -41.22
C GLN A 289 -35.60 5.65 -42.14
N THR A 290 -35.28 4.94 -43.21
CA THR A 290 -36.27 4.47 -44.20
C THR A 290 -37.29 3.52 -43.58
N VAL A 291 -36.82 2.57 -42.76
CA VAL A 291 -37.70 1.57 -42.14
C VAL A 291 -38.51 2.18 -41.00
N ALA A 292 -37.88 3.04 -40.19
CA ALA A 292 -38.54 3.76 -39.10
C ALA A 292 -39.68 4.65 -39.63
N ASN A 293 -39.44 5.42 -40.70
CA ASN A 293 -40.46 6.26 -41.31
C ASN A 293 -41.61 5.44 -41.89
N ARG A 294 -41.31 4.34 -42.60
CA ARG A 294 -42.35 3.45 -43.12
C ARG A 294 -43.22 2.85 -42.01
N LYS A 295 -42.59 2.37 -40.93
CA LYS A 295 -43.33 1.85 -39.76
C LYS A 295 -44.17 2.94 -39.10
N ARG A 296 -43.60 4.13 -38.91
CA ARG A 296 -44.30 5.29 -38.35
C ARG A 296 -45.54 5.66 -39.16
N SER A 297 -45.44 5.77 -40.49
CA SER A 297 -46.59 6.09 -41.35
C SER A 297 -47.68 5.03 -41.27
N ARG A 298 -47.31 3.74 -41.27
CA ARG A 298 -48.26 2.64 -41.14
C ARG A 298 -48.99 2.67 -39.79
N GLN A 299 -48.29 2.95 -38.71
CA GLN A 299 -48.90 3.08 -37.38
C GLN A 299 -49.80 4.32 -37.32
N LEU A 300 -49.41 5.43 -37.94
CA LEU A 300 -50.22 6.66 -38.00
C LEU A 300 -51.54 6.45 -38.75
N GLU A 301 -51.53 5.72 -39.87
CA GLU A 301 -52.75 5.38 -40.63
C GLU A 301 -53.70 4.45 -39.87
N THR A 302 -53.16 3.60 -39.00
CA THR A 302 -53.92 2.61 -38.23
C THR A 302 -54.30 3.09 -36.82
N GLY A 303 -53.99 4.35 -36.47
CA GLY A 303 -54.20 4.88 -35.12
C GLY A 303 -53.32 4.25 -34.05
N GLY A 304 -52.26 3.55 -34.45
CA GLY A 304 -51.33 2.85 -33.55
C GLY A 304 -50.32 3.77 -32.86
N LEU A 305 -49.33 3.14 -32.22
CA LEU A 305 -48.31 3.85 -31.43
C LEU A 305 -47.32 4.60 -32.33
N VAL A 306 -47.19 5.91 -32.13
CA VAL A 306 -46.19 6.76 -32.79
C VAL A 306 -45.42 7.57 -31.75
N VAL A 307 -44.10 7.40 -31.70
CA VAL A 307 -43.24 8.19 -30.81
C VAL A 307 -42.97 9.55 -31.45
N THR A 308 -43.39 10.63 -30.79
CA THR A 308 -43.26 12.01 -31.30
C THR A 308 -41.91 12.62 -30.94
N LYS A 309 -41.43 12.37 -29.72
CA LYS A 309 -40.15 12.90 -29.23
C LYS A 309 -39.57 11.94 -28.21
N ALA A 310 -38.28 11.64 -28.32
CA ALA A 310 -37.58 10.85 -27.32
C ALA A 310 -36.14 11.31 -27.12
N LEU A 311 -35.79 11.57 -25.87
CA LEU A 311 -34.50 12.12 -25.46
C LEU A 311 -33.83 11.20 -24.45
N TYR A 312 -32.58 10.84 -24.69
CA TYR A 312 -31.79 10.03 -23.78
C TYR A 312 -30.58 10.82 -23.28
N GLY A 313 -30.35 10.90 -21.97
CA GLY A 313 -29.29 11.75 -21.44
C GLY A 313 -29.20 11.81 -19.92
N SER A 314 -28.37 12.72 -19.41
CA SER A 314 -28.19 12.90 -17.96
C SER A 314 -29.48 13.41 -17.30
N ARG A 315 -29.76 12.96 -16.07
CA ARG A 315 -30.94 13.39 -15.30
C ARG A 315 -31.02 14.91 -15.13
N LYS A 316 -29.87 15.58 -14.99
CA LYS A 316 -29.78 17.03 -14.81
C LYS A 316 -30.12 17.77 -16.09
N ALA A 317 -29.59 17.31 -17.22
CA ALA A 317 -29.85 17.92 -18.52
C ALA A 317 -31.33 17.75 -18.93
N LEU A 318 -31.92 16.58 -18.68
CA LEU A 318 -33.33 16.29 -19.00
C LEU A 318 -34.32 17.14 -18.18
N LYS A 319 -34.01 17.47 -16.92
CA LYS A 319 -34.86 18.38 -16.11
C LYS A 319 -34.89 19.81 -16.66
N ASN A 320 -33.82 20.25 -17.31
CA ASN A 320 -33.72 21.59 -17.90
C ASN A 320 -34.13 21.61 -19.38
N ARG A 321 -34.80 20.56 -19.89
CA ARG A 321 -35.18 20.39 -21.31
C ARG A 321 -35.95 21.57 -21.92
N ASN A 322 -36.75 22.29 -21.12
CA ASN A 322 -37.55 23.44 -21.59
C ASN A 322 -36.73 24.73 -21.78
N GLN A 323 -35.48 24.79 -21.28
CA GLN A 323 -34.59 25.95 -21.42
C GLN A 323 -33.53 25.76 -22.52
N ILE A 324 -33.48 24.58 -23.17
CA ILE A 324 -32.38 24.15 -24.03
C ILE A 324 -32.62 24.47 -25.52
N GLU A 325 -33.76 25.04 -25.92
CA GLU A 325 -34.04 25.35 -27.34
C GLU A 325 -33.02 26.32 -28.00
N GLU A 326 -32.20 27.04 -27.23
CA GLU A 326 -31.24 28.02 -27.78
C GLU A 326 -29.74 27.61 -27.76
N VAL A 327 -29.35 26.45 -27.22
CA VAL A 327 -27.92 26.07 -27.17
C VAL A 327 -27.56 25.13 -28.33
N LYS A 328 -27.04 25.72 -29.41
CA LYS A 328 -26.58 25.05 -30.66
C LYS A 328 -25.41 24.07 -30.50
N ASP A 329 -24.84 23.92 -29.31
CA ASP A 329 -23.68 23.06 -29.10
C ASP A 329 -24.12 21.64 -28.76
N GLU A 330 -24.38 20.84 -29.80
CA GLU A 330 -24.90 19.47 -29.68
C GLU A 330 -24.06 18.58 -28.74
N VAL A 331 -22.76 18.86 -28.58
CA VAL A 331 -21.82 18.12 -27.72
C VAL A 331 -22.02 18.41 -26.23
N ALA A 332 -22.37 19.66 -25.87
CA ALA A 332 -22.50 20.10 -24.49
C ALA A 332 -23.82 19.65 -23.83
N SER A 333 -24.84 19.31 -24.62
CA SER A 333 -26.19 19.05 -24.12
C SER A 333 -26.32 17.77 -23.27
N GLN A 334 -25.31 16.88 -23.25
CA GLN A 334 -25.37 15.55 -22.59
C GLN A 334 -26.65 14.73 -22.91
N ILE A 335 -27.33 15.08 -24.01
CA ILE A 335 -28.59 14.51 -24.47
C ILE A 335 -28.39 14.05 -25.91
N ILE A 336 -29.02 12.94 -26.27
CA ILE A 336 -29.16 12.45 -27.64
C ILE A 336 -30.63 12.24 -27.96
N ASP A 337 -31.03 12.67 -29.16
CA ASP A 337 -32.35 12.38 -29.72
C ASP A 337 -32.38 10.93 -30.21
N VAL A 338 -33.33 10.15 -29.70
CA VAL A 338 -33.53 8.72 -29.99
C VAL A 338 -34.94 8.43 -30.50
N THR A 339 -35.64 9.45 -30.99
CA THR A 339 -37.00 9.35 -31.54
C THR A 339 -37.09 8.37 -32.71
N LEU A 340 -36.11 8.43 -33.63
CA LEU A 340 -36.08 7.58 -34.81
C LEU A 340 -35.81 6.09 -34.46
N PRO A 341 -34.77 5.76 -33.66
CA PRO A 341 -34.57 4.41 -33.14
C PRO A 341 -35.78 3.82 -32.42
N LEU A 342 -36.48 4.59 -31.58
CA LEU A 342 -37.66 4.08 -30.89
C LEU A 342 -38.80 3.76 -31.86
N ASN A 343 -39.08 4.63 -32.84
CA ASN A 343 -40.08 4.35 -33.87
C ASN A 343 -39.75 3.09 -34.69
N PHE A 344 -38.47 2.78 -34.90
CA PHE A 344 -38.05 1.54 -35.54
C PHE A 344 -38.37 0.29 -34.69
N LEU A 345 -38.26 0.40 -33.36
CA LEU A 345 -38.49 -0.69 -32.39
C LEU A 345 -39.98 -0.98 -32.12
N VAL A 346 -40.89 -0.13 -32.60
CA VAL A 346 -42.34 -0.40 -32.50
C VAL A 346 -42.68 -1.66 -33.30
N SER A 347 -43.41 -2.59 -32.67
CA SER A 347 -43.92 -3.81 -33.30
C SER A 347 -45.05 -3.48 -34.28
N ASP A 348 -45.33 -4.38 -35.22
CA ASP A 348 -46.49 -4.22 -36.13
C ASP A 348 -47.83 -4.19 -35.36
N SER A 349 -47.87 -4.78 -34.17
CA SER A 349 -49.01 -4.74 -33.24
C SER A 349 -49.15 -3.44 -32.44
N GLY A 350 -48.32 -2.41 -32.72
CA GLY A 350 -48.43 -1.09 -32.11
C GLY A 350 -47.95 -1.05 -30.65
N LYS A 351 -47.02 -1.92 -30.25
CA LYS A 351 -46.42 -1.95 -28.91
C LYS A 351 -44.91 -1.77 -28.98
N LEU A 352 -44.33 -1.13 -27.97
CA LEU A 352 -42.89 -1.04 -27.80
C LEU A 352 -42.51 -1.55 -26.41
N LYS A 353 -41.55 -2.49 -26.39
CA LYS A 353 -41.03 -3.11 -25.17
C LYS A 353 -39.51 -2.97 -25.14
N LEU A 354 -38.99 -2.29 -24.14
CA LEU A 354 -37.57 -2.34 -23.75
C LEU A 354 -37.46 -3.15 -22.47
N HIS A 355 -36.62 -4.18 -22.48
CA HIS A 355 -36.47 -5.10 -21.36
C HIS A 355 -35.66 -4.49 -20.21
N GLU A 356 -36.04 -4.86 -18.98
CA GLU A 356 -35.28 -4.54 -17.77
C GLU A 356 -33.85 -5.13 -17.84
N GLY A 357 -32.88 -4.45 -17.22
CA GLY A 357 -31.49 -4.90 -17.11
C GLY A 357 -30.65 -4.66 -18.36
N VAL A 358 -31.24 -4.23 -19.48
CA VAL A 358 -30.52 -3.85 -20.70
C VAL A 358 -30.30 -2.35 -20.72
N LYS A 359 -29.03 -1.93 -20.73
CA LYS A 359 -28.67 -0.51 -20.88
C LYS A 359 -29.23 0.04 -22.19
N LYS A 360 -29.96 1.15 -22.12
CA LYS A 360 -30.54 1.80 -23.31
C LYS A 360 -29.46 2.30 -24.27
N SER A 361 -28.26 2.61 -23.77
CA SER A 361 -27.10 2.95 -24.61
C SER A 361 -26.63 1.79 -25.52
N GLY A 362 -27.00 0.54 -25.24
CA GLY A 362 -26.66 -0.63 -26.07
C GLY A 362 -27.63 -0.87 -27.22
N ILE A 363 -28.72 -0.10 -27.30
CA ILE A 363 -29.71 -0.19 -28.37
C ILE A 363 -29.13 0.43 -29.65
N MET A 364 -29.42 -0.17 -30.82
CA MET A 364 -28.97 0.39 -32.10
C MET A 364 -29.51 1.81 -32.30
N GLY A 365 -28.63 2.76 -32.63
CA GLY A 365 -28.99 4.17 -32.77
C GLY A 365 -29.03 4.96 -31.46
N PHE A 366 -28.72 4.32 -30.32
CA PHE A 366 -28.42 4.98 -29.06
C PHE A 366 -26.90 5.06 -28.85
N CYS A 367 -26.46 5.96 -27.97
CA CYS A 367 -25.12 5.96 -27.38
C CYS A 367 -25.21 6.47 -25.94
N ASP A 368 -24.15 6.30 -25.14
CA ASP A 368 -24.04 6.93 -23.83
C ASP A 368 -23.46 8.35 -23.97
N PRO A 369 -24.26 9.42 -23.76
CA PRO A 369 -23.76 10.79 -23.88
C PRO A 369 -23.03 11.29 -22.62
N CYS A 370 -23.09 10.56 -21.49
CA CYS A 370 -22.48 10.93 -20.22
C CYS A 370 -22.03 9.68 -19.42
N PRO A 371 -20.89 9.07 -19.79
CA PRO A 371 -20.34 7.92 -19.09
C PRO A 371 -20.06 8.24 -17.61
N GLY A 372 -20.52 7.37 -16.71
CA GLY A 372 -20.34 7.54 -15.26
C GLY A 372 -21.42 8.36 -14.56
N GLU A 373 -22.32 9.01 -15.29
CA GLU A 373 -23.52 9.66 -14.74
C GLU A 373 -24.79 8.82 -14.93
N SER A 374 -25.77 9.04 -14.04
CA SER A 374 -27.10 8.42 -14.13
C SER A 374 -27.89 9.01 -15.31
N LYS A 375 -28.44 8.13 -16.14
CA LYS A 375 -29.17 8.50 -17.36
C LYS A 375 -30.63 8.12 -17.28
N GLN A 376 -31.43 8.86 -18.04
CA GLN A 376 -32.86 8.64 -18.19
C GLN A 376 -33.24 8.71 -19.67
N LEU A 377 -34.27 7.96 -20.02
CA LEU A 377 -34.96 8.04 -21.29
C LEU A 377 -36.29 8.76 -21.07
N TYR A 378 -36.48 9.84 -21.80
CA TYR A 378 -37.72 10.57 -21.90
C TYR A 378 -38.42 10.22 -23.21
N VAL A 379 -39.72 9.95 -23.17
CA VAL A 379 -40.51 9.59 -24.35
C VAL A 379 -41.87 10.30 -24.31
N GLU A 380 -42.19 11.00 -25.39
CA GLU A 380 -43.52 11.48 -25.75
C GLU A 380 -44.03 10.63 -26.92
N TYR A 381 -45.27 10.18 -26.85
CA TYR A 381 -45.88 9.38 -27.91
C TYR A 381 -47.38 9.64 -28.04
N THR A 382 -47.92 9.29 -29.21
CA THR A 382 -49.36 9.31 -29.49
C THR A 382 -49.87 7.90 -29.73
N PHE A 383 -51.05 7.61 -29.18
CA PHE A 383 -51.75 6.35 -29.39
C PHE A 383 -53.25 6.64 -29.47
N ASP A 384 -53.90 6.17 -30.54
CA ASP A 384 -55.32 6.41 -30.81
C ASP A 384 -55.74 7.90 -30.70
N GLY A 385 -54.90 8.78 -31.26
CA GLY A 385 -55.11 10.23 -31.25
C GLY A 385 -54.88 10.95 -29.91
N SER A 386 -54.57 10.24 -28.82
CA SER A 386 -54.24 10.83 -27.51
C SER A 386 -52.72 10.91 -27.29
N ASN A 387 -52.27 11.92 -26.53
CA ASN A 387 -50.86 12.15 -26.21
C ASN A 387 -50.48 11.55 -24.84
N PHE A 388 -49.26 11.02 -24.75
CA PHE A 388 -48.74 10.36 -23.56
C PHE A 388 -47.27 10.75 -23.32
N GLU A 389 -46.85 10.76 -22.06
CA GLU A 389 -45.50 11.12 -21.61
C GLU A 389 -44.98 10.13 -20.55
N VAL A 390 -43.72 9.70 -20.70
CA VAL A 390 -43.07 8.82 -19.70
C VAL A 390 -41.57 9.10 -19.58
N ILE A 391 -41.04 8.97 -18.36
CA ILE A 391 -39.60 9.03 -18.03
C ILE A 391 -39.20 7.72 -17.38
N VAL A 392 -38.15 7.08 -17.89
CA VAL A 392 -37.67 5.76 -17.42
C VAL A 392 -36.15 5.81 -17.21
N ASP A 393 -35.65 5.18 -16.14
CA ASP A 393 -34.20 5.08 -15.89
C ASP A 393 -33.51 4.11 -16.87
N ASP A 394 -32.19 4.22 -17.04
CA ASP A 394 -31.40 3.49 -18.06
C ASP A 394 -31.58 1.96 -18.04
N LEU A 395 -31.84 1.34 -16.89
CA LEU A 395 -31.99 -0.11 -16.76
C LEU A 395 -33.43 -0.58 -16.60
N ASP A 396 -34.37 0.33 -16.45
CA ASP A 396 -35.77 0.01 -16.15
C ASP A 396 -36.52 -0.41 -17.43
N GLU A 397 -37.51 -1.30 -17.25
CA GLU A 397 -38.41 -1.73 -18.31
C GLU A 397 -39.22 -0.54 -18.85
N LEU A 398 -39.41 -0.48 -20.18
CA LEU A 398 -40.36 0.44 -20.80
C LEU A 398 -41.35 -0.37 -21.64
N LEU A 399 -42.62 -0.28 -21.29
CA LEU A 399 -43.75 -0.87 -22.02
C LEU A 399 -44.73 0.24 -22.38
N ILE A 400 -44.91 0.48 -23.68
CA ILE A 400 -45.88 1.48 -24.18
C ILE A 400 -46.71 0.89 -25.33
N PRO A 401 -47.98 1.27 -25.47
CA PRO A 401 -48.72 2.27 -24.68
C PRO A 401 -49.21 1.75 -23.31
N GLN A 402 -49.29 2.64 -22.31
CA GLN A 402 -49.96 2.42 -21.02
C GLN A 402 -50.85 3.63 -20.68
N GLU A 403 -52.02 3.40 -20.07
CA GLU A 403 -52.97 4.46 -19.70
C GLU A 403 -52.41 5.42 -18.64
N SER A 404 -51.53 4.92 -17.76
CA SER A 404 -50.86 5.70 -16.71
C SER A 404 -50.01 6.85 -17.24
N HIS A 405 -49.64 6.83 -18.52
CA HIS A 405 -48.80 7.84 -19.15
C HIS A 405 -49.60 8.94 -19.86
N ARG A 406 -50.94 8.90 -19.80
CA ARG A 406 -51.78 9.85 -20.53
C ARG A 406 -51.62 11.25 -19.97
N ILE A 407 -51.47 12.24 -20.85
CA ILE A 407 -51.39 13.67 -20.51
C ILE A 407 -52.79 14.25 -20.34
#